data_AF-A0AA88Y8A1-F1
#
_entry.id   AF-A0AA88Y8A1-F1
#
_cell.length_a   1.000
_cell.length_b   1.000
_cell.length_c   1.000
_cell.angle_alpha   90.00
_cell.angle_beta   90.00
_cell.angle_gamma   90.00
#
_symmetry.space_group_name_H-M   'P 1'
#
loop_
_entity.id
_entity.type
_entity.pdbx_description
1 polymer ?
#
loop_
_entity_poly.entity_id
_entity_poly.type
_entity_poly.pdbx_seq_one_letter_code
_entity_poly.pdbx_strand_id
1 'polypeptide(L)'
;MTMMQNENPNIGTSIVDDMGKPMRVVAVYSAALKYLTNHLLEALAATMRGVTVQWINENFKIKWVIPHPGNWGDQTKQILRVAAKQIGIPDLCLVTEAEAASYYCQVLPFHRDQHLDEKRFESQGTVLCSDIFQQHLAVGQEVRIGEFSSKTTIFINRRDQRYLSIPVFLSTVDTSLYTTETTCHYLGRMKITLVSDRHEKAPVTIKMALTYSELIVEVVDEGSGRTIRDVFSDTPAVE
;
A
#
# COMPACT_ATOMS: atom_id res chain seq x y z
N MET A 1 14.06 -9.11 -23.24
CA MET A 1 13.96 -9.79 -21.94
C MET A 1 12.78 -10.75 -22.02
N THR A 2 13.04 -12.04 -22.22
CA THR A 2 12.00 -13.04 -22.46
C THR A 2 11.24 -13.26 -21.15
N MET A 3 9.98 -12.82 -21.08
CA MET A 3 9.08 -13.16 -19.99
C MET A 3 9.00 -14.69 -19.87
N MET A 4 8.94 -15.23 -18.64
CA MET A 4 8.79 -16.67 -18.46
C MET A 4 7.57 -17.16 -19.26
N GLN A 5 7.82 -18.02 -20.25
CA GLN A 5 6.78 -18.59 -21.12
C GLN A 5 5.83 -19.53 -20.37
N ASN A 6 6.22 -19.95 -19.16
CA ASN A 6 5.39 -20.73 -18.27
C ASN A 6 4.73 -19.80 -17.25
N GLU A 7 3.41 -19.68 -17.32
CA GLU A 7 2.63 -18.81 -16.42
C GLU A 7 2.62 -19.31 -14.96
N ASN A 8 3.04 -20.56 -14.71
CA ASN A 8 3.12 -21.14 -13.36
C ASN A 8 4.34 -22.08 -13.20
N PRO A 9 5.56 -21.53 -13.04
CA PRO A 9 6.74 -22.34 -12.72
C PRO A 9 6.63 -22.94 -11.31
N ASN A 10 7.39 -24.00 -11.05
CA ASN A 10 7.52 -24.60 -9.72
C ASN A 10 8.99 -24.62 -9.27
N ILE A 11 9.26 -25.05 -8.03
CA ILE A 11 10.64 -25.15 -7.50
C ILE A 11 11.56 -26.04 -8.36
N GLY A 12 10.95 -26.94 -9.13
CA GLY A 12 11.48 -27.88 -10.12
C GLY A 12 11.91 -27.23 -11.44
N THR A 13 11.50 -25.99 -11.72
CA THR A 13 11.70 -25.36 -13.02
C THR A 13 13.14 -24.86 -13.19
N SER A 14 13.68 -25.11 -14.38
CA SER A 14 14.94 -24.53 -14.84
C SER A 14 14.66 -23.54 -15.97
N ILE A 15 15.34 -22.40 -15.93
CA ILE A 15 15.31 -21.37 -16.97
C ILE A 15 16.69 -21.32 -17.64
N VAL A 16 16.73 -20.97 -18.91
CA VAL A 16 17.96 -20.96 -19.71
C VAL A 16 18.36 -19.50 -19.94
N ASP A 17 19.64 -19.18 -19.75
CA ASP A 17 20.16 -17.85 -20.05
C ASP A 17 20.38 -17.66 -21.57
N ASP A 18 20.84 -16.47 -21.96
CA ASP A 18 21.13 -16.11 -23.35
C ASP A 18 22.31 -16.90 -23.95
N MET A 19 23.14 -17.53 -23.11
CA MET A 19 24.23 -18.42 -23.51
C MET A 19 23.81 -19.90 -23.56
N GLY A 20 22.54 -20.23 -23.31
CA GLY A 20 22.05 -21.61 -23.33
C GLY A 20 22.33 -22.38 -22.04
N LYS A 21 22.82 -21.74 -20.98
CA LYS A 21 23.13 -22.40 -19.70
C LYS A 21 21.86 -22.49 -18.83
N PRO A 22 21.49 -23.69 -18.36
CA PRO A 22 20.33 -23.84 -17.48
C PRO A 22 20.66 -23.40 -16.04
N MET A 23 19.72 -22.69 -15.43
CA MET A 23 19.75 -22.31 -14.03
C MET A 23 18.40 -22.60 -13.37
N ARG A 24 18.42 -23.02 -12.11
CA ARG A 24 17.20 -23.24 -11.33
C ARG A 24 16.47 -21.92 -11.12
N VAL A 25 15.15 -21.91 -11.31
CA VAL A 25 14.33 -20.70 -11.10
C VAL A 25 14.51 -20.16 -9.67
N VAL A 26 14.58 -21.06 -8.67
CA VAL A 26 14.81 -20.71 -7.27
C VAL A 26 16.12 -19.92 -7.09
N ALA A 27 17.19 -20.32 -7.77
CA ALA A 27 18.49 -19.64 -7.65
C ALA A 27 18.42 -18.20 -8.21
N VAL A 28 17.69 -18.00 -9.31
CA VAL A 28 17.47 -16.68 -9.89
C VAL A 28 16.66 -15.78 -8.95
N TYR A 29 15.55 -16.29 -8.40
CA TYR A 29 14.76 -15.53 -7.43
C TYR A 29 15.54 -15.27 -6.13
N SER A 30 16.35 -16.21 -5.65
CA SER A 30 17.22 -15.99 -4.48
C SER A 30 18.22 -14.87 -4.73
N ALA A 31 18.87 -14.85 -5.90
CA ALA A 31 19.81 -13.80 -6.25
C ALA A 31 19.11 -12.43 -6.34
N ALA A 32 17.93 -12.37 -6.95
CA ALA A 32 17.14 -11.14 -7.04
C ALA A 32 16.69 -10.64 -5.67
N LEU A 33 16.12 -11.51 -4.83
CA LEU A 33 15.70 -11.17 -3.46
C LEU A 33 16.89 -10.70 -2.63
N LYS A 34 18.03 -11.39 -2.69
CA LYS A 34 19.25 -11.01 -1.98
C LYS A 34 19.75 -9.64 -2.39
N TYR A 35 19.73 -9.36 -3.70
CA TYR A 35 20.13 -8.06 -4.22
C TYR A 35 19.21 -6.95 -3.68
N LEU A 36 17.89 -7.12 -3.80
CA LEU A 36 16.91 -6.15 -3.33
C LEU A 36 17.00 -5.89 -1.82
N THR A 37 17.16 -6.96 -1.04
CA THR A 37 17.27 -6.84 0.43
C THR A 37 18.55 -6.12 0.82
N ASN A 38 19.69 -6.47 0.21
CA ASN A 38 20.97 -5.83 0.49
C ASN A 38 20.96 -4.36 0.07
N HIS A 39 20.46 -4.07 -1.13
CA HIS A 39 20.35 -2.70 -1.64
C HIS A 39 19.49 -1.83 -0.72
N LEU A 40 18.36 -2.35 -0.22
CA LEU A 40 17.53 -1.60 0.74
C LEU A 40 18.29 -1.30 2.03
N LEU A 41 18.96 -2.30 2.62
CA LEU A 41 19.71 -2.12 3.86
C LEU A 41 20.88 -1.15 3.69
N GLU A 42 21.59 -1.21 2.57
CA GLU A 42 22.68 -0.29 2.22
C GLU A 42 22.15 1.15 2.05
N ALA A 43 21.03 1.33 1.36
CA ALA A 43 20.40 2.63 1.20
C ALA A 43 19.95 3.22 2.55
N LEU A 44 19.39 2.39 3.44
CA LEU A 44 19.02 2.78 4.80
C LEU A 44 20.24 3.18 5.64
N ALA A 45 21.33 2.43 5.57
CA ALA A 45 22.56 2.77 6.27
C ALA A 45 23.17 4.09 5.75
N ALA A 46 23.09 4.34 4.44
CA ALA A 46 23.59 5.57 3.83
C ALA A 46 22.77 6.81 4.24
N THR A 47 21.48 6.67 4.49
CA THR A 47 20.61 7.79 4.90
C THR A 47 20.67 8.07 6.40
N MET A 48 21.00 7.08 7.23
CA MET A 48 21.08 7.22 8.68
C MET A 48 22.51 7.48 9.16
N ARG A 49 22.76 8.65 9.76
CA ARG A 49 24.10 9.05 10.20
C ARG A 49 24.67 8.09 11.24
N GLY A 50 25.83 7.51 10.95
CA GLY A 50 26.57 6.62 11.86
C GLY A 50 26.00 5.20 11.96
N VAL A 51 25.03 4.85 11.11
CA VAL A 51 24.42 3.52 11.09
C VAL A 51 25.08 2.66 10.04
N THR A 52 25.35 1.39 10.38
CA THR A 52 25.85 0.37 9.44
C THR A 52 24.77 -0.64 9.13
N VAL A 53 24.90 -1.38 8.02
CA VAL A 53 24.00 -2.50 7.70
C VAL A 53 23.93 -3.53 8.83
N GLN A 54 25.08 -3.82 9.47
CA GLN A 54 25.13 -4.75 10.60
C GLN A 54 24.29 -4.24 11.77
N TRP A 55 24.43 -2.96 12.11
CA TRP A 55 23.64 -2.34 13.16
C TRP A 55 22.13 -2.41 12.85
N ILE A 56 21.72 -2.16 11.61
CA ILE A 56 20.30 -2.28 11.20
C ILE A 56 19.82 -3.72 11.44
N ASN A 57 20.57 -4.73 10.99
CA ASN A 57 20.18 -6.12 11.15
C ASN A 57 20.04 -6.54 12.63
N GLU A 58 20.84 -5.96 13.52
CA GLU A 58 20.82 -6.28 14.95
C GLU A 58 19.72 -5.52 15.71
N ASN A 59 19.36 -4.32 15.27
CA ASN A 59 18.48 -3.42 16.02
C ASN A 59 17.09 -3.28 15.41
N PHE A 60 16.91 -3.56 14.12
CA PHE A 60 15.63 -3.41 13.43
C PHE A 60 14.97 -4.77 13.24
N LYS A 61 13.69 -4.86 13.64
CA LYS A 61 12.85 -6.01 13.31
C LYS A 61 12.17 -5.79 11.97
N ILE A 62 12.82 -6.24 10.89
CA ILE A 62 12.30 -6.03 9.52
C ILE A 62 11.36 -7.18 9.12
N LYS A 63 10.12 -6.84 8.74
CA LYS A 63 9.19 -7.77 8.11
C LYS A 63 9.27 -7.64 6.60
N TRP A 64 9.78 -8.66 5.92
CA TRP A 64 9.88 -8.68 4.47
C TRP A 64 8.55 -9.05 3.82
N VAL A 65 8.02 -8.15 3.01
CA VAL A 65 6.77 -8.30 2.25
C VAL A 65 7.10 -8.24 0.76
N ILE A 66 6.76 -9.28 0.01
CA ILE A 66 7.00 -9.32 -1.44
C ILE A 66 5.66 -9.48 -2.17
N PRO A 67 5.31 -8.54 -3.08
CA PRO A 67 4.15 -8.68 -3.93
C PRO A 67 4.36 -9.76 -5.00
N HIS A 68 3.28 -10.43 -5.40
CA HIS A 68 3.29 -11.39 -6.50
C HIS A 68 2.05 -11.21 -7.41
N PRO A 69 2.10 -11.70 -8.66
CA PRO A 69 0.95 -11.66 -9.57
C PRO A 69 -0.25 -12.45 -9.03
N GLY A 70 -1.45 -11.90 -9.18
CA GLY A 70 -2.68 -12.49 -8.62
C GLY A 70 -3.05 -13.87 -9.19
N ASN A 71 -2.58 -14.20 -10.39
CA ASN A 71 -2.83 -15.48 -11.06
C ASN A 71 -1.87 -16.61 -10.65
N TRP A 72 -0.90 -16.34 -9.79
CA TRP A 72 0.06 -17.37 -9.35
C TRP A 72 -0.59 -18.41 -8.44
N GLY A 73 -0.43 -19.69 -8.81
CA GLY A 73 -0.78 -20.82 -7.96
C GLY A 73 0.15 -20.97 -6.76
N ASP A 74 -0.26 -21.77 -5.77
CA ASP A 74 0.52 -21.94 -4.54
C ASP A 74 1.89 -22.58 -4.77
N GLN A 75 2.03 -23.44 -5.79
CA GLN A 75 3.32 -24.01 -6.19
C GLN A 75 4.31 -22.94 -6.67
N THR A 76 3.83 -21.96 -7.44
CA THR A 76 4.65 -20.83 -7.92
C THR A 76 5.11 -19.95 -6.76
N LYS A 77 4.20 -19.68 -5.81
CA LYS A 77 4.54 -18.93 -4.58
C LYS A 77 5.60 -19.62 -3.72
N GLN A 78 5.71 -20.95 -3.77
CA GLN A 78 6.77 -21.66 -3.05
C GLN A 78 8.17 -21.33 -3.57
N ILE A 79 8.32 -20.91 -4.83
CA ILE A 79 9.61 -20.45 -5.35
C ILE A 79 10.13 -19.29 -4.51
N LEU A 80 9.29 -18.28 -4.24
CA LEU A 80 9.67 -17.12 -3.43
C LEU A 80 9.99 -17.52 -1.99
N ARG A 81 9.22 -18.43 -1.39
CA ARG A 81 9.45 -18.89 -0.01
C ARG A 81 10.77 -19.65 0.12
N VAL A 82 11.04 -20.59 -0.79
CA VAL A 82 12.30 -21.33 -0.79
C VAL A 82 13.46 -20.38 -1.08
N ALA A 83 13.29 -19.46 -2.02
CA ALA A 83 14.32 -18.51 -2.39
C ALA A 83 14.70 -17.57 -1.23
N ALA A 84 13.71 -17.05 -0.51
CA ALA A 84 13.89 -16.23 0.69
C ALA A 84 14.55 -17.01 1.83
N LYS A 85 14.17 -18.28 2.04
CA LYS A 85 14.80 -19.13 3.04
C LYS A 85 16.30 -19.35 2.76
N GLN A 86 16.70 -19.46 1.49
CA GLN A 86 18.12 -19.60 1.11
C GLN A 86 18.98 -18.38 1.44
N ILE A 87 18.36 -17.20 1.61
CA ILE A 87 19.06 -15.94 1.90
C ILE A 87 18.85 -15.48 3.35
N GLY A 88 18.31 -16.35 4.22
CA GLY A 88 18.14 -16.05 5.63
C GLY A 88 16.84 -15.32 6.00
N ILE A 89 15.81 -15.35 5.13
CA ILE A 89 14.50 -14.72 5.39
C ILE A 89 13.43 -15.82 5.49
N PRO A 90 13.28 -16.48 6.66
CA PRO A 90 12.36 -17.61 6.81
C PRO A 90 10.88 -17.21 6.87
N ASP A 91 10.57 -16.00 7.32
CA ASP A 91 9.21 -15.51 7.55
C ASP A 91 8.78 -14.45 6.50
N LEU A 92 8.97 -14.80 5.23
CA LEU A 92 8.56 -13.97 4.10
C LEU A 92 7.03 -13.86 4.02
N CYS A 93 6.51 -12.63 4.07
CA CYS A 93 5.10 -12.35 3.78
C CYS A 93 4.90 -12.19 2.28
N LEU A 94 3.95 -12.94 1.72
CA LEU A 94 3.54 -12.80 0.34
C LEU A 94 2.18 -12.11 0.31
N VAL A 95 2.07 -11.08 -0.52
CA VAL A 95 0.83 -10.36 -0.79
C VAL A 95 0.63 -10.31 -2.29
N THR A 96 -0.61 -10.19 -2.76
CA THR A 96 -0.82 -9.92 -4.18
C THR A 96 -0.43 -8.48 -4.51
N GLU A 97 -0.03 -8.23 -5.75
CA GLU A 97 0.22 -6.87 -6.24
C GLU A 97 -0.98 -5.93 -6.01
N ALA A 98 -2.21 -6.42 -6.22
CA ALA A 98 -3.43 -5.64 -5.99
C ALA A 98 -3.62 -5.26 -4.51
N GLU A 99 -3.28 -6.15 -3.57
CA GLU A 99 -3.37 -5.87 -2.13
C GLU A 99 -2.26 -4.93 -1.66
N ALA A 100 -1.03 -5.08 -2.17
CA ALA A 100 0.04 -4.13 -1.88
C ALA A 100 -0.33 -2.73 -2.43
N ALA A 101 -0.84 -2.68 -3.66
CA ALA A 101 -1.23 -1.43 -4.28
C ALA A 101 -2.42 -0.77 -3.59
N SER A 102 -3.37 -1.51 -3.01
CA SER A 102 -4.46 -0.88 -2.25
C SER A 102 -4.01 -0.25 -0.93
N TYR A 103 -2.85 -0.69 -0.41
CA TYR A 103 -2.25 -0.13 0.79
C TYR A 103 -1.39 1.12 0.51
N TYR A 104 -0.68 1.14 -0.63
CA TYR A 104 0.30 2.20 -0.93
C TYR A 104 -0.06 3.11 -2.11
N CYS A 105 -0.90 2.67 -3.04
CA CYS A 105 -1.22 3.41 -4.27
C CYS A 105 -2.61 4.06 -4.18
N GLN A 106 -2.79 4.97 -3.22
CA GLN A 106 -3.97 5.81 -3.12
C GLN A 106 -3.75 7.08 -3.92
N VAL A 107 -4.52 7.21 -4.98
CA VAL A 107 -4.25 8.17 -6.04
C VAL A 107 -5.57 8.80 -6.46
N LEU A 108 -5.54 10.11 -6.67
CA LEU A 108 -6.69 10.88 -7.13
C LEU A 108 -6.39 11.48 -8.51
N PRO A 109 -7.43 11.89 -9.26
CA PRO A 109 -7.23 12.64 -10.50
C PRO A 109 -6.32 13.86 -10.29
N PHE A 110 -5.39 14.07 -11.20
CA PHE A 110 -4.50 15.23 -11.14
C PHE A 110 -5.21 16.51 -11.63
N HIS A 111 -5.13 17.58 -10.84
CA HIS A 111 -5.61 18.91 -11.19
C HIS A 111 -4.43 19.87 -11.26
N ARG A 112 -4.12 20.38 -12.46
CA ARG A 112 -2.94 21.25 -12.69
C ARG A 112 -2.92 22.50 -11.82
N ASP A 113 -4.08 23.05 -11.49
CA ASP A 113 -4.19 24.27 -10.70
C ASP A 113 -4.07 24.04 -9.19
N GLN A 114 -4.07 22.78 -8.74
CA GLN A 114 -4.10 22.41 -7.32
C GLN A 114 -2.93 21.52 -6.91
N HIS A 115 -2.33 20.77 -7.84
CA HIS A 115 -1.32 19.76 -7.54
C HIS A 115 0.01 20.06 -8.23
N LEU A 116 1.11 19.80 -7.51
CA LEU A 116 2.49 19.82 -7.97
C LEU A 116 2.72 18.77 -9.07
N ASP A 117 3.32 19.21 -10.18
CA ASP A 117 3.68 18.33 -11.30
C ASP A 117 4.67 17.22 -10.89
N GLU A 118 5.45 17.41 -9.82
CA GLU A 118 6.38 16.38 -9.29
C GLU A 118 5.66 15.14 -8.74
N LYS A 119 4.41 15.30 -8.29
CA LYS A 119 3.55 14.21 -7.76
C LYS A 119 2.65 13.61 -8.84
N ARG A 120 2.73 14.12 -10.07
CA ARG A 120 1.95 13.67 -11.23
C ARG A 120 2.56 12.40 -11.81
N PHE A 121 1.70 11.45 -12.14
CA PHE A 121 2.09 10.30 -12.96
C PHE A 121 0.92 9.86 -13.85
N GLU A 122 1.23 9.11 -14.91
CA GLU A 122 0.22 8.59 -15.83
C GLU A 122 0.06 7.08 -15.62
N SER A 123 -1.18 6.61 -15.55
CA SER A 123 -1.50 5.19 -15.45
C SER A 123 -2.74 4.89 -16.29
N GLN A 124 -2.63 3.92 -17.20
CA GLN A 124 -3.71 3.48 -18.09
C GLN A 124 -4.38 4.67 -18.85
N GLY A 125 -3.58 5.63 -19.31
CA GLY A 125 -4.06 6.82 -20.04
C GLY A 125 -4.77 7.87 -19.16
N THR A 126 -4.74 7.70 -17.83
CA THR A 126 -5.28 8.68 -16.87
C THR A 126 -4.14 9.35 -16.13
N VAL A 127 -4.20 10.68 -16.02
CA VAL A 127 -3.24 11.46 -15.23
C VAL A 127 -3.69 11.51 -13.78
N LEU A 128 -2.84 11.00 -12.89
CA LEU A 128 -3.12 10.80 -11.48
C LEU A 128 -2.07 11.50 -10.62
N CYS A 129 -2.40 11.66 -9.33
CA CYS A 129 -1.55 12.26 -8.32
C CYS A 129 -1.60 11.42 -7.04
N SER A 130 -0.45 11.20 -6.42
CA SER A 130 -0.35 10.50 -5.13
C SER A 130 -0.31 11.48 -3.95
N ASP A 131 -0.51 10.94 -2.75
CA ASP A 131 -0.29 11.60 -1.47
C ASP A 131 -1.15 12.85 -1.23
N ILE A 132 -2.27 13.02 -1.93
CA ILE A 132 -3.13 14.19 -1.74
C ILE A 132 -3.81 14.14 -0.37
N PHE A 133 -3.70 15.24 0.37
CA PHE A 133 -4.47 15.46 1.58
C PHE A 133 -5.87 15.98 1.20
N GLN A 134 -6.85 15.08 1.18
CA GLN A 134 -8.23 15.46 0.95
C GLN A 134 -8.88 15.92 2.26
N GLN A 135 -9.15 17.22 2.37
CA GLN A 135 -9.80 17.76 3.57
C GLN A 135 -11.27 17.35 3.64
N HIS A 136 -11.66 16.78 4.78
CA HIS A 136 -13.05 16.41 5.07
C HIS A 136 -13.70 17.29 6.13
N LEU A 137 -12.91 17.77 7.09
CA LEU A 137 -13.34 18.63 8.20
C LEU A 137 -12.28 19.72 8.37
N ALA A 138 -12.72 20.98 8.49
CA ALA A 138 -11.82 22.13 8.63
C ALA A 138 -11.81 22.66 10.08
N VAL A 139 -10.69 23.26 10.50
CA VAL A 139 -10.65 24.02 11.75
C VAL A 139 -11.63 25.19 11.65
N GLY A 140 -12.43 25.39 12.71
CA GLY A 140 -13.46 26.43 12.74
C GLY A 140 -14.77 26.06 12.04
N GLN A 141 -14.87 24.87 11.42
CA GLN A 141 -16.14 24.37 10.90
C GLN A 141 -17.09 24.02 12.04
N GLU A 142 -18.31 24.55 12.00
CA GLU A 142 -19.37 24.14 12.91
C GLU A 142 -19.82 22.71 12.57
N VAL A 143 -19.72 21.81 13.55
CA VAL A 143 -20.11 20.40 13.42
C VAL A 143 -21.07 20.03 14.54
N ARG A 144 -22.00 19.12 14.24
CA ARG A 144 -22.85 18.51 15.27
C ARG A 144 -22.18 17.25 15.78
N ILE A 145 -22.00 17.19 17.09
CA ILE A 145 -21.31 16.08 17.77
C ILE A 145 -22.01 14.77 17.43
N GLY A 146 -21.26 13.83 16.87
CA GLY A 146 -21.73 12.51 16.47
C GLY A 146 -22.50 12.44 15.15
N GLU A 147 -22.77 13.57 14.48
CA GLU A 147 -23.38 13.59 13.14
C GLU A 147 -22.29 13.64 12.06
N PHE A 148 -22.48 12.84 11.00
CA PHE A 148 -21.58 12.83 9.85
C PHE A 148 -21.62 14.17 9.13
N SER A 149 -20.53 14.92 9.26
CA SER A 149 -20.39 16.28 8.74
C SER A 149 -19.64 16.32 7.40
N SER A 150 -19.04 15.20 6.99
CA SER A 150 -18.39 15.05 5.69
C SER A 150 -18.85 13.79 4.97
N LYS A 151 -18.84 13.84 3.64
CA LYS A 151 -19.15 12.70 2.77
C LYS A 151 -18.34 12.81 1.47
N THR A 152 -17.54 11.80 1.17
CA THR A 152 -16.76 11.71 -0.07
C THR A 152 -16.89 10.31 -0.64
N THR A 153 -16.78 10.18 -1.96
CA THR A 153 -16.85 8.91 -2.66
C THR A 153 -15.56 8.63 -3.41
N ILE A 154 -15.07 7.40 -3.34
CA ILE A 154 -13.94 6.91 -4.11
C ILE A 154 -14.33 5.69 -4.94
N PHE A 155 -13.57 5.41 -6.00
CA PHE A 155 -13.80 4.26 -6.88
C PHE A 155 -12.66 3.26 -6.78
N ILE A 156 -13.00 1.98 -6.78
CA ILE A 156 -12.01 0.91 -6.85
C ILE A 156 -11.56 0.78 -8.31
N ASN A 157 -10.27 1.00 -8.56
CA ASN A 157 -9.70 1.00 -9.91
C ASN A 157 -9.16 -0.37 -10.35
N ARG A 158 -9.26 -1.41 -9.51
CA ARG A 158 -8.77 -2.77 -9.76
C ARG A 158 -9.84 -3.81 -9.47
N ARG A 159 -10.14 -4.67 -10.45
CA ARG A 159 -11.20 -5.68 -10.36
C ARG A 159 -10.94 -6.77 -9.32
N ASP A 160 -9.68 -7.09 -9.10
CA ASP A 160 -9.20 -8.15 -8.22
C ASP A 160 -8.84 -7.64 -6.81
N GLN A 161 -9.05 -6.35 -6.54
CA GLN A 161 -8.73 -5.75 -5.25
C GLN A 161 -9.68 -6.27 -4.16
N ARG A 162 -9.11 -6.98 -3.18
CA ARG A 162 -9.85 -7.54 -2.04
C ARG A 162 -9.83 -6.69 -0.79
N TYR A 163 -8.86 -5.80 -0.68
CA TYR A 163 -8.73 -4.90 0.46
C TYR A 163 -8.70 -3.46 -0.03
N LEU A 164 -9.33 -2.57 0.73
CA LEU A 164 -9.18 -1.13 0.61
C LEU A 164 -8.62 -0.62 1.92
N SER A 165 -7.61 0.23 1.85
CA SER A 165 -7.07 0.90 3.01
C SER A 165 -7.51 2.36 2.97
N ILE A 166 -7.83 2.96 4.11
CA ILE A 166 -8.10 4.41 4.21
C ILE A 166 -7.27 4.94 5.38
N PRO A 167 -6.11 5.57 5.10
CA PRO A 167 -5.33 6.27 6.10
C PRO A 167 -6.04 7.56 6.48
N VAL A 168 -6.00 7.87 7.76
CA VAL A 168 -6.63 9.03 8.36
C VAL A 168 -5.51 9.93 8.90
N PHE A 169 -5.59 11.20 8.55
CA PHE A 169 -4.58 12.19 8.90
C PHE A 169 -5.22 13.39 9.58
N LEU A 170 -4.47 14.04 10.44
CA LEU A 170 -4.76 15.33 11.04
C LEU A 170 -3.73 16.34 10.57
N SER A 171 -4.18 17.50 10.11
CA SER A 171 -3.29 18.60 9.74
C SER A 171 -3.27 19.66 10.83
N THR A 172 -2.10 20.22 11.12
CA THR A 172 -1.95 21.38 12.04
C THR A 172 -2.24 22.72 11.36
N VAL A 173 -2.39 22.73 10.04
CA VAL A 173 -2.74 23.91 9.22
C VAL A 173 -3.89 23.60 8.26
N ASP A 174 -4.60 24.62 7.80
CA ASP A 174 -5.74 24.51 6.88
C ASP A 174 -5.32 24.54 5.39
N THR A 175 -4.04 24.72 5.10
CA THR A 175 -3.50 24.81 3.72
C THR A 175 -2.77 23.56 3.25
N SER A 176 -2.79 22.46 4.00
CA SER A 176 -2.04 21.25 3.63
C SER A 176 -2.62 20.61 2.37
N LEU A 177 -1.76 20.37 1.38
CA LEU A 177 -2.15 19.78 0.10
C LEU A 177 -1.75 18.31 0.00
N TYR A 178 -0.69 17.91 0.71
CA TYR A 178 -0.16 16.55 0.68
C TYR A 178 0.00 15.93 2.07
N THR A 179 -0.29 14.63 2.16
CA THR A 179 -0.10 13.83 3.38
C THR A 179 1.37 13.64 3.74
N THR A 180 2.29 13.91 2.81
CA THR A 180 3.74 13.89 3.06
C THR A 180 4.27 15.18 3.67
N GLU A 181 3.44 16.21 3.82
CA GLU A 181 3.85 17.45 4.48
C GLU A 181 4.05 17.23 5.99
N THR A 182 4.99 17.96 6.58
CA THR A 182 5.30 17.85 8.03
C THR A 182 4.16 18.33 8.93
N THR A 183 3.19 19.05 8.36
CA THR A 183 1.97 19.50 9.03
C THR A 183 0.94 18.38 9.18
N CYS A 184 1.03 17.33 8.36
CA CYS A 184 0.14 16.18 8.38
C CYS A 184 0.66 15.10 9.34
N HIS A 185 -0.16 14.76 10.32
CA HIS A 185 0.07 13.71 11.29
C HIS A 185 -0.83 12.52 10.99
N TYR A 186 -0.24 11.34 10.88
CA TYR A 186 -0.99 10.11 10.67
C TYR A 186 -1.66 9.67 11.97
N LEU A 187 -2.99 9.53 11.96
CA LEU A 187 -3.77 9.07 13.11
C LEU A 187 -3.95 7.55 13.13
N GLY A 188 -3.93 6.93 11.96
CA GLY A 188 -4.17 5.51 11.80
C GLY A 188 -4.79 5.20 10.46
N ARG A 189 -5.25 3.96 10.29
CA ARG A 189 -5.72 3.47 9.00
C ARG A 189 -6.77 2.40 9.17
N MET A 190 -7.88 2.61 8.50
CA MET A 190 -8.95 1.63 8.43
C MET A 190 -8.67 0.63 7.30
N LYS A 191 -8.81 -0.66 7.58
CA LYS A 191 -8.75 -1.74 6.57
C LYS A 191 -10.15 -2.26 6.29
N ILE A 192 -10.55 -2.18 5.03
CA ILE A 192 -11.84 -2.64 4.53
C ILE A 192 -11.61 -3.90 3.70
N THR A 193 -12.44 -4.92 3.92
CA THR A 193 -12.48 -6.12 3.07
C THR A 193 -13.60 -5.98 2.05
N LEU A 194 -13.23 -5.93 0.78
CA LEU A 194 -14.15 -5.86 -0.35
C LEU A 194 -14.64 -7.26 -0.70
N VAL A 195 -15.94 -7.40 -0.96
CA VAL A 195 -16.53 -8.66 -1.40
C VAL A 195 -16.37 -8.84 -2.91
N SER A 196 -16.18 -10.08 -3.34
CA SER A 196 -15.91 -10.42 -4.74
C SER A 196 -17.11 -10.19 -5.67
N ASP A 197 -18.33 -10.15 -5.13
CA ASP A 197 -19.60 -10.00 -5.87
C ASP A 197 -20.11 -8.55 -5.90
N ARG A 198 -19.30 -7.58 -5.44
CA ARG A 198 -19.68 -6.16 -5.46
C ARG A 198 -19.90 -5.67 -6.89
N HIS A 199 -20.83 -4.73 -7.05
CA HIS A 199 -21.00 -4.04 -8.33
C HIS A 199 -19.73 -3.25 -8.72
N GLU A 200 -19.15 -3.56 -9.90
CA GLU A 200 -17.82 -3.08 -10.31
C GLU A 200 -17.68 -1.56 -10.24
N LYS A 201 -18.70 -0.81 -10.68
CA LYS A 201 -18.70 0.65 -10.71
C LYS A 201 -19.29 1.31 -9.47
N ALA A 202 -19.73 0.53 -8.48
CA ALA A 202 -20.27 1.13 -7.27
C ALA A 202 -19.13 1.84 -6.50
N PRO A 203 -19.37 3.05 -5.97
CA PRO A 203 -18.36 3.75 -5.19
C PRO A 203 -18.26 3.18 -3.77
N VAL A 204 -17.21 3.59 -3.08
CA VAL A 204 -17.09 3.46 -1.63
C VAL A 204 -17.26 4.86 -1.05
N THR A 205 -18.25 5.03 -0.17
CA THR A 205 -18.56 6.29 0.50
C THR A 205 -17.84 6.36 1.84
N ILE A 206 -17.08 7.42 2.08
CA ILE A 206 -16.40 7.73 3.33
C ILE A 206 -17.14 8.89 4.01
N LYS A 207 -17.48 8.72 5.28
CA LYS A 207 -18.10 9.75 6.11
C LYS A 207 -17.29 9.94 7.38
N MET A 208 -17.18 11.18 7.83
CA MET A 208 -16.52 11.49 9.10
C MET A 208 -17.42 12.31 10.01
N ALA A 209 -17.38 12.00 11.31
CA ALA A 209 -18.06 12.72 12.37
C ALA A 209 -17.09 12.96 13.52
N LEU A 210 -17.15 14.13 14.13
CA LEU A 210 -16.41 14.43 15.36
C LEU A 210 -17.31 14.17 16.57
N THR A 211 -16.74 13.52 17.58
CA THR A 211 -17.32 13.50 18.93
C THR A 211 -16.61 14.54 19.80
N TYR A 212 -16.53 14.32 21.11
CA TYR A 212 -15.81 15.22 22.02
C TYR A 212 -14.28 15.08 21.91
N SER A 213 -13.78 13.86 21.73
CA SER A 213 -12.34 13.54 21.74
C SER A 213 -11.93 12.57 20.65
N GLU A 214 -12.85 12.19 19.77
CA GLU A 214 -12.61 11.15 18.77
C GLU A 214 -13.18 11.54 17.41
N LEU A 215 -12.52 11.07 16.36
CA LEU A 215 -12.98 11.10 14.99
C LEU A 215 -13.57 9.74 14.65
N ILE A 216 -14.88 9.71 14.37
CA ILE A 216 -15.56 8.53 13.86
C ILE A 216 -15.45 8.56 12.33
N VAL A 217 -14.92 7.49 11.75
CA VAL A 217 -14.90 7.28 10.30
C VAL A 217 -15.81 6.11 9.97
N GLU A 218 -16.80 6.34 9.12
CA GLU A 218 -17.70 5.31 8.60
C GLU A 218 -17.49 5.18 7.10
N VAL A 219 -17.36 3.94 6.64
CA VAL A 219 -17.22 3.63 5.23
C VAL A 219 -18.28 2.64 4.79
N VAL A 220 -18.99 3.03 3.74
CA VAL A 220 -20.06 2.26 3.11
C VAL A 220 -19.57 1.81 1.74
N ASP A 221 -19.43 0.50 1.55
CA ASP A 221 -19.26 -0.08 0.21
C ASP A 221 -20.64 -0.19 -0.44
N GLU A 222 -21.00 0.80 -1.26
CA GLU A 222 -22.30 0.88 -1.93
C GLU A 222 -22.54 -0.33 -2.86
N GLY A 223 -21.46 -1.01 -3.27
CA GLY A 223 -21.54 -2.20 -4.12
C GLY A 223 -21.99 -3.46 -3.39
N SER A 224 -21.87 -3.50 -2.06
CA SER A 224 -22.27 -4.64 -1.23
C SER A 224 -23.26 -4.27 -0.12
N GLY A 225 -23.48 -2.98 0.12
CA GLY A 225 -24.26 -2.45 1.23
C GLY A 225 -23.57 -2.57 2.60
N ARG A 226 -22.33 -3.08 2.65
CA ARG A 226 -21.60 -3.25 3.90
C ARG A 226 -21.11 -1.91 4.42
N THR A 227 -21.32 -1.70 5.72
CA THR A 227 -20.84 -0.52 6.44
C THR A 227 -19.84 -0.95 7.49
N ILE A 228 -18.69 -0.27 7.53
CA ILE A 228 -17.61 -0.48 8.49
C ILE A 228 -17.37 0.86 9.18
N ARG A 229 -17.16 0.82 10.49
CA ARG A 229 -16.89 2.02 11.29
C ARG A 229 -15.66 1.78 12.14
N ASP A 230 -14.84 2.81 12.24
CA ASP A 230 -13.65 2.84 13.09
C ASP A 230 -13.54 4.20 13.79
N VAL A 231 -12.79 4.24 14.89
CA VAL A 231 -12.69 5.41 15.77
C VAL A 231 -11.22 5.74 15.96
N PHE A 232 -10.88 7.01 15.75
CA PHE A 232 -9.52 7.53 15.85
C PHE A 232 -9.44 8.58 16.95
N SER A 233 -8.48 8.44 17.86
CA SER A 233 -8.18 9.47 18.87
C SER A 233 -7.33 10.59 18.25
N ASP A 234 -7.36 11.74 18.92
CA ASP A 234 -6.47 12.88 18.62
C ASP A 234 -4.99 12.63 19.01
N THR A 235 -4.72 11.64 19.85
CA THR A 235 -3.36 11.14 20.08
C THR A 235 -2.87 10.34 18.86
N PRO A 236 -1.70 10.70 18.28
CA PRO A 236 -1.07 9.90 17.23
C PRO A 236 -0.88 8.46 17.72
N ALA A 237 -1.24 7.49 16.89
CA ALA A 237 -0.92 6.10 17.17
C ALA A 237 0.61 5.98 17.29
N VAL A 238 1.10 5.52 18.44
CA VAL A 238 2.51 5.14 18.61
C VAL A 238 2.70 3.83 17.83
N GLU A 239 3.41 3.90 16.70
CA GLU A 239 3.81 2.71 15.91
C GLU A 239 4.81 1.82 16.66
#